data_AF-A0A7C3UQ57-F1
#
_entry.id   AF-A0A7C3UQ57-F1
#
_cell.length_a   1.000
_cell.length_b   1.000
_cell.length_c   1.000
_cell.angle_alpha   90.00
_cell.angle_beta   90.00
_cell.angle_gamma   90.00
#
_symmetry.space_group_name_H-M   'P 1'
#
loop_
_entity.id
_entity.type
_entity.pdbx_description
1 polymer ?
#
loop_
_entity_poly.entity_id
_entity_poly.type
_entity_poly.pdbx_seq_one_letter_code
_entity_poly.pdbx_strand_id
1 'polypeptide(L)'
;MKTAKAIYDVLEREVKLQILKEQAKRLQKELQTVEGAIAKLEGRKLTPTAKRTKAPTRKRTGKSLRVLAIEVLKRAKRPLHIKEILEKVEKKGFRSTAKSPKDVLYNLLIQRKDTFQRVGEATFALVK
;
A
#
# COMPACT_ATOMS: atom_id res chain seq x y z
N MET A 1 -49.25 -30.17 53.46
CA MET A 1 -47.87 -30.47 52.99
C MET A 1 -47.64 -30.30 51.47
N LYS A 2 -48.63 -29.86 50.65
CA LYS A 2 -48.47 -29.76 49.19
C LYS A 2 -47.71 -28.50 48.71
N THR A 3 -47.68 -27.44 49.52
CA THR A 3 -47.11 -26.14 49.17
C THR A 3 -45.58 -26.10 49.20
N ALA A 4 -44.95 -26.75 50.19
CA ALA A 4 -43.49 -26.81 50.31
C ALA A 4 -42.83 -27.57 49.14
N LYS A 5 -43.48 -28.65 48.66
CA LYS A 5 -43.01 -29.43 47.50
C LYS A 5 -43.08 -28.61 46.22
N ALA A 6 -44.17 -27.88 46.00
CA ALA A 6 -44.31 -27.02 44.82
C ALA A 6 -43.27 -25.89 44.78
N ILE A 7 -42.89 -25.33 45.93
CA ILE A 7 -41.84 -24.30 46.03
C ILE A 7 -40.47 -24.89 45.66
N TYR A 8 -40.16 -26.09 46.16
CA TYR A 8 -38.91 -26.78 45.82
C TYR A 8 -38.82 -27.10 44.33
N ASP A 9 -39.92 -27.58 43.74
CA ASP A 9 -39.98 -27.91 42.31
C ASP A 9 -39.79 -26.65 41.43
N VAL A 10 -40.29 -25.49 41.86
CA VAL A 10 -40.08 -24.21 41.15
C VAL A 10 -38.62 -23.76 41.24
N LEU A 11 -38.03 -23.82 42.44
CA LEU A 11 -36.62 -23.48 42.65
C LEU A 11 -35.68 -24.38 41.85
N GLU A 12 -35.95 -25.69 41.80
CA GLU A 12 -35.15 -26.62 41.01
C GLU A 12 -35.23 -26.32 39.50
N ARG A 13 -36.40 -25.92 39.02
CA ARG A 13 -36.59 -25.49 37.61
C ARG A 13 -35.83 -24.21 37.32
N GLU A 14 -35.83 -23.24 38.23
CA GLU A 14 -35.10 -21.98 38.05
C GLU A 14 -33.59 -22.20 38.00
N VAL A 15 -33.05 -23.03 38.88
CA VAL A 15 -31.63 -23.39 38.88
C VAL A 15 -31.25 -24.12 37.58
N LYS A 16 -32.05 -25.11 37.16
CA LYS A 16 -31.84 -25.80 35.88
C LYS A 16 -31.89 -24.83 34.69
N LEU A 17 -32.82 -23.89 34.71
CA LEU A 17 -32.97 -22.88 33.67
C LEU A 17 -31.76 -21.93 33.62
N GLN A 18 -31.20 -21.55 34.77
CA GLN A 18 -29.97 -20.76 34.83
C GLN A 18 -28.78 -21.53 34.25
N ILE A 19 -28.60 -22.79 34.64
CA ILE A 19 -27.54 -23.66 34.12
C ILE A 19 -27.64 -23.79 32.59
N LEU A 20 -28.84 -24.02 32.07
CA LEU A 20 -29.07 -24.12 30.63
C LEU A 20 -28.79 -22.80 29.89
N LYS A 21 -29.11 -21.65 30.49
CA LYS A 21 -28.78 -20.33 29.93
C LYS A 21 -27.27 -20.09 29.87
N GLU A 22 -26.55 -20.47 30.92
CA GLU A 22 -25.08 -20.37 30.94
C GLU A 22 -24.44 -21.29 29.90
N GLN A 23 -24.94 -22.52 29.77
CA GLN A 23 -24.51 -23.46 28.74
C GLN A 23 -24.78 -22.92 27.33
N ALA A 24 -25.97 -22.35 27.08
CA ALA A 24 -26.30 -21.74 25.80
C ALA A 24 -25.35 -20.58 25.45
N LYS A 25 -25.05 -19.71 26.43
CA LYS A 25 -24.10 -18.60 26.23
C LYS A 25 -22.69 -19.08 25.93
N ARG A 26 -22.25 -20.16 26.58
CA ARG A 26 -20.96 -20.79 26.31
C ARG A 26 -20.91 -21.37 24.90
N LEU A 27 -21.92 -22.17 24.53
CA LEU A 27 -22.03 -22.77 23.19
C LEU A 27 -22.10 -21.70 22.10
N GLN A 28 -22.76 -20.58 22.34
CA GLN A 28 -22.80 -19.47 21.40
C GLN A 28 -21.41 -18.86 21.16
N LYS A 29 -20.59 -18.70 22.21
CA LYS A 29 -19.19 -18.25 22.06
C LYS A 29 -18.37 -19.28 21.28
N GLU A 30 -18.53 -20.57 21.59
CA GLU A 30 -17.84 -21.65 20.89
C GLU A 30 -18.23 -21.67 19.40
N LEU A 31 -19.53 -21.55 19.09
CA LEU A 31 -20.02 -21.39 17.72
C LEU A 31 -19.39 -20.18 17.03
N GLN A 32 -19.36 -19.01 17.67
CA GLN A 32 -18.74 -17.81 17.10
C GLN A 32 -17.24 -18.02 16.80
N THR A 33 -16.52 -18.73 17.67
CA THR A 33 -15.11 -19.06 17.42
C THR A 33 -14.93 -20.04 16.26
N VAL A 34 -15.81 -21.05 16.16
CA VAL A 34 -15.80 -22.03 15.08
C VAL A 34 -16.19 -21.36 13.76
N GLU A 35 -17.23 -20.53 13.74
CA GLU A 35 -17.63 -19.72 12.58
C GLU A 35 -16.50 -18.78 12.15
N GLY A 36 -15.79 -18.14 13.08
CA GLY A 36 -14.62 -17.33 12.77
C GLY A 36 -13.46 -18.15 12.19
N ALA A 37 -13.25 -19.39 12.66
CA ALA A 37 -12.26 -20.30 12.11
C ALA A 37 -12.67 -20.81 10.71
N ILE A 38 -13.96 -21.16 10.53
CA ILE A 38 -14.54 -21.51 9.23
C ILE A 38 -14.38 -20.34 8.28
N ALA A 39 -14.75 -19.10 8.63
CA ALA A 39 -14.59 -17.93 7.79
C ALA A 39 -13.12 -17.67 7.39
N LYS A 40 -12.16 -17.92 8.30
CA LYS A 40 -10.72 -17.83 7.97
C LYS A 40 -10.27 -18.92 7.00
N LEU A 41 -10.81 -20.13 7.11
CA LEU A 41 -10.52 -21.25 6.22
C LEU A 41 -11.27 -21.15 4.88
N GLU A 42 -12.48 -20.62 4.89
CA GLU A 42 -13.31 -20.33 3.71
C GLU A 42 -12.82 -19.11 2.94
N GLY A 43 -12.30 -18.09 3.63
CA GLY A 43 -11.49 -17.02 3.03
C GLY A 43 -10.15 -17.51 2.47
N ARG A 44 -9.77 -18.77 2.77
CA ARG A 44 -8.69 -19.54 2.14
C ARG A 44 -9.19 -20.58 1.13
N LYS A 45 -10.49 -20.61 0.79
CA LYS A 45 -10.90 -21.21 -0.49
C LYS A 45 -10.22 -20.37 -1.55
N LEU A 46 -9.35 -21.03 -2.30
CA LEU A 46 -8.68 -20.58 -3.50
C LEU A 46 -9.73 -20.07 -4.50
N THR A 47 -10.25 -18.87 -4.27
CA THR A 47 -10.59 -18.04 -5.41
C THR A 47 -9.27 -17.86 -6.13
N PRO A 48 -9.14 -18.19 -7.43
CA PRO A 48 -7.97 -17.80 -8.18
C PRO A 48 -7.92 -16.30 -8.00
N THR A 49 -6.97 -15.86 -7.16
CA THR A 49 -6.79 -14.47 -6.75
C THR A 49 -7.16 -13.64 -7.94
N ALA A 50 -8.34 -13.01 -7.91
CA ALA A 50 -8.75 -12.12 -8.97
C ALA A 50 -7.61 -11.12 -8.96
N LYS A 51 -6.69 -11.28 -9.93
CA LYS A 51 -5.50 -10.46 -10.04
C LYS A 51 -6.09 -9.09 -9.91
N ARG A 52 -5.78 -8.37 -8.81
CA ARG A 52 -6.04 -6.95 -8.72
C ARG A 52 -5.60 -6.45 -10.08
N THR A 53 -6.56 -6.13 -10.94
CA THR A 53 -6.27 -5.63 -12.26
C THR A 53 -5.59 -4.35 -11.90
N LYS A 54 -4.25 -4.36 -11.97
CA LYS A 54 -3.43 -3.21 -11.65
C LYS A 54 -4.11 -2.09 -12.41
N ALA A 55 -4.67 -1.13 -11.67
CA ALA A 55 -5.32 0.04 -12.25
C ALA A 55 -4.47 0.44 -13.45
N PRO A 56 -5.05 0.56 -14.66
CA PRO A 56 -4.30 0.51 -15.91
C PRO A 56 -3.07 1.37 -15.73
N THR A 57 -1.92 0.72 -15.58
CA THR A 57 -0.67 1.44 -15.41
C THR A 57 -0.53 2.16 -16.74
N ARG A 58 -0.83 3.47 -16.75
CA ARG A 58 -0.66 4.31 -17.93
C ARG A 58 0.73 3.96 -18.43
N LYS A 59 0.80 3.26 -19.57
CA LYS A 59 2.06 2.98 -20.22
C LYS A 59 2.67 4.37 -20.41
N ARG A 60 3.74 4.68 -19.69
CA ARG A 60 4.46 5.94 -19.86
C ARG A 60 5.04 5.86 -21.26
N THR A 61 4.30 6.35 -22.24
CA THR A 61 4.67 6.35 -23.66
C THR A 61 5.77 7.38 -23.97
N GLY A 62 6.29 8.07 -22.96
CA GLY A 62 7.42 8.99 -23.06
C GLY A 62 8.71 8.43 -22.47
N LYS A 63 9.84 8.89 -23.00
CA LYS A 63 11.17 8.67 -22.41
C LYS A 63 11.17 9.13 -20.95
N SER A 64 11.81 8.36 -20.08
CA SER A 64 11.90 8.72 -18.66
C SER A 64 12.72 10.00 -18.46
N LEU A 65 12.43 10.74 -17.39
CA LEU A 65 13.18 11.94 -16.99
C LEU A 65 14.70 11.68 -16.96
N ARG A 66 15.12 10.51 -16.47
CA ARG A 66 16.52 10.07 -16.44
C ARG A 66 17.11 10.02 -17.85
N VAL A 67 16.44 9.33 -18.78
CA VAL A 67 16.94 9.17 -20.15
C VAL A 67 17.05 10.54 -20.83
N LEU A 68 16.07 11.41 -20.64
CA LEU A 68 16.11 12.76 -21.19
C LEU A 68 17.24 13.59 -20.60
N ALA A 69 17.46 13.53 -19.28
CA ALA A 69 18.58 14.21 -18.62
C ALA A 69 19.94 13.70 -19.13
N ILE A 70 20.11 12.38 -19.30
CA ILE A 70 21.32 11.78 -19.90
C ILE A 70 21.53 12.33 -21.31
N GLU A 71 20.50 12.30 -22.17
CA GLU A 71 20.64 12.80 -23.53
C GLU A 71 20.95 14.31 -23.56
N VAL A 72 20.41 15.10 -22.63
CA VAL A 72 20.68 16.54 -22.53
C VAL A 72 22.15 16.78 -22.17
N LEU A 73 22.65 16.10 -21.14
CA LEU A 73 24.06 16.22 -20.74
C LEU A 73 25.02 15.64 -21.79
N LYS A 74 24.66 14.51 -22.41
CA LYS A 74 25.44 13.89 -23.50
C LYS A 74 25.55 14.79 -24.72
N ARG A 75 24.47 15.50 -25.10
CA ARG A 75 24.48 16.47 -26.19
C ARG A 75 25.24 17.75 -25.83
N ALA A 76 25.14 18.19 -24.57
CA ALA A 76 25.81 19.40 -24.12
C ALA A 76 27.33 19.23 -23.99
N LYS A 77 27.82 18.01 -23.72
CA LYS A 77 29.24 17.69 -23.50
C LYS A 77 29.92 18.53 -22.41
N ARG A 78 29.15 19.21 -21.58
CA ARG A 78 29.60 20.06 -20.49
C ARG A 78 28.68 19.90 -19.28
N PRO A 79 29.16 20.18 -18.05
CA PRO A 79 28.29 20.29 -16.90
C PRO A 79 27.23 21.36 -17.15
N LEU A 80 25.99 21.08 -16.75
CA LEU A 80 24.88 22.02 -16.85
C LEU A 80 24.27 22.27 -15.49
N HIS A 81 23.77 23.49 -15.31
CA HIS A 81 23.02 23.83 -14.11
C HIS A 81 21.63 23.21 -14.17
N ILE A 82 21.06 22.86 -13.02
CA ILE A 82 19.78 22.14 -12.97
C ILE A 82 18.62 22.83 -13.69
N LYS A 83 18.59 24.16 -13.66
CA LYS A 83 17.61 24.97 -14.40
C LYS A 83 17.71 24.73 -15.90
N GLU A 84 18.93 24.76 -16.43
CA GLU A 84 19.20 24.51 -17.86
C GLU A 84 18.88 23.07 -18.27
N ILE A 85 19.14 22.11 -17.39
CA ILE A 85 18.78 20.70 -17.63
C ILE A 85 17.26 20.58 -17.72
N LEU A 86 16.53 21.18 -16.77
CA LEU A 86 15.07 21.14 -16.75
C LEU A 86 14.47 21.75 -18.02
N GLU A 87 14.89 22.96 -18.41
CA GLU A 87 14.41 23.62 -19.63
C GLU A 87 14.67 22.78 -20.88
N LYS A 88 15.86 22.17 -21.00
CA LYS A 88 16.19 21.31 -22.15
C LYS A 88 15.41 20.00 -22.15
N VAL A 89 15.07 19.48 -20.99
CA VAL A 89 14.24 18.28 -20.85
C VAL A 89 12.78 18.58 -21.18
N GLU A 90 12.25 19.72 -20.77
CA GLU A 90 10.91 20.20 -21.13
C GLU A 90 10.79 20.44 -22.63
N LYS A 91 11.79 21.08 -23.26
CA LYS A 91 11.86 21.25 -24.72
C LYS A 91 11.87 19.93 -25.49
N LYS A 92 12.30 18.83 -24.87
CA LYS A 92 12.28 17.47 -25.45
C LYS A 92 10.96 16.74 -25.22
N GLY A 93 9.94 17.41 -24.69
CA GLY A 93 8.60 16.85 -24.50
C GLY A 93 8.37 16.22 -23.12
N PHE A 94 9.25 16.44 -22.15
CA PHE A 94 8.95 16.08 -20.77
C PHE A 94 7.94 17.07 -20.18
N ARG A 95 6.74 16.58 -19.86
CA ARG A 95 5.76 17.35 -19.07
C ARG A 95 5.73 16.79 -17.67
N SER A 96 6.16 17.60 -16.71
CA SER A 96 6.03 17.27 -15.29
C SER A 96 4.63 17.58 -14.80
N THR A 97 4.06 16.68 -14.00
CA THR A 97 2.82 16.92 -13.23
C THR A 97 3.11 17.30 -11.78
N ALA A 98 4.38 17.37 -11.39
CA ALA A 98 4.78 17.67 -10.02
C ALA A 98 4.73 19.18 -9.75
N LYS A 99 4.35 19.56 -8.52
CA LYS A 99 4.34 20.96 -8.04
C LYS A 99 5.71 21.63 -8.17
N SER A 100 6.79 20.86 -7.96
CA SER A 100 8.18 21.32 -8.07
C SER A 100 9.00 20.40 -8.98
N PRO A 101 8.97 20.58 -10.32
CA PRO A 101 9.73 19.74 -11.25
C PRO A 101 11.24 19.83 -11.06
N LYS A 102 11.74 21.00 -10.65
CA LYS A 102 13.15 21.24 -10.36
C LYS A 102 13.67 20.34 -9.23
N ASP A 103 12.92 20.21 -8.14
CA ASP A 103 13.33 19.42 -6.97
C ASP A 103 13.29 17.91 -7.30
N VAL A 104 12.32 17.49 -8.11
CA VAL A 104 12.25 16.11 -8.61
C VAL A 104 13.48 15.79 -9.46
N LEU A 105 13.87 16.69 -10.35
CA LEU A 105 15.08 16.53 -11.15
C LEU A 105 16.34 16.53 -10.26
N TYR A 106 16.39 17.40 -9.24
CA TYR A 106 17.53 17.51 -8.33
C TYR A 106 17.75 16.21 -7.55
N ASN A 107 16.67 15.70 -6.97
CA ASN A 107 16.69 14.45 -6.22
C ASN A 107 17.05 13.27 -7.13
N LEU A 108 16.54 13.24 -8.37
CA LEU A 108 16.90 12.21 -9.34
C LEU A 108 18.41 12.21 -9.65
N LEU A 109 19.01 13.39 -9.86
CA LEU A 109 20.43 13.52 -10.19
C LEU A 109 21.32 13.14 -9.00
N ILE A 110 20.94 13.50 -7.77
CA ILE A 110 21.71 13.16 -6.56
C ILE A 110 21.60 11.68 -6.17
N GLN A 111 20.42 11.08 -6.32
CA GLN A 111 20.22 9.66 -6.00
C GLN A 111 20.99 8.73 -6.94
N ARG A 112 21.32 9.20 -8.15
CA ARG A 112 21.98 8.42 -9.21
C ARG A 112 23.43 8.83 -9.41
N LYS A 113 24.23 8.68 -8.36
CA LYS A 113 25.69 8.94 -8.36
C LYS A 113 26.47 8.05 -9.33
N ASP A 114 25.87 6.94 -9.76
CA ASP A 114 26.39 6.03 -10.79
C ASP A 114 26.39 6.67 -12.18
N THR A 115 25.45 7.58 -12.45
CA THR A 115 25.27 8.18 -13.77
C THR A 115 25.62 9.67 -13.79
N PHE A 116 25.39 10.38 -12.68
CA PHE A 116 25.57 11.83 -12.61
C PHE A 116 26.54 12.22 -11.50
N GLN A 117 27.45 13.13 -11.83
CA GLN A 117 28.39 13.73 -10.89
C GLN A 117 28.00 15.18 -10.65
N ARG A 118 27.94 15.58 -9.39
CA ARG A 118 27.81 17.00 -9.03
C ARG A 118 29.19 17.65 -9.10
N VAL A 119 29.32 18.68 -9.93
CA VAL A 119 30.60 19.38 -10.18
C VAL A 119 30.62 20.75 -9.48
N GLY A 120 29.46 21.28 -9.09
CA GLY A 120 29.36 22.56 -8.40
C GLY A 120 28.00 22.81 -7.76
N GLU A 121 27.68 24.07 -7.49
CA GLU A 121 26.37 24.46 -6.96
C GLU A 121 25.28 24.17 -7.99
N ALA A 122 24.43 23.18 -7.67
CA ALA A 122 23.38 22.65 -8.54
C ALA A 122 23.79 22.36 -10.00
N THR A 123 25.06 22.04 -10.22
CA THR A 123 25.66 21.79 -11.53
C THR A 123 26.06 20.33 -11.64
N PHE A 124 25.59 19.67 -12.70
CA PHE A 124 25.73 18.22 -12.88
C PHE A 124 26.36 17.88 -14.22
N ALA A 125 27.21 16.86 -14.22
CA ALA A 125 27.84 16.27 -15.38
C ALA A 125 27.50 14.78 -15.46
N LEU A 126 27.70 14.19 -16.64
CA LEU A 126 27.59 12.75 -16.82
C LEU A 126 28.90 12.08 -16.34
N VAL A 127 28.79 11.06 -15.50
CA VAL A 127 29.93 10.21 -15.14
C VAL A 127 30.36 9.44 -16.39
N LYS A 128 31.66 9.46 -16.69
CA LYS A 128 32.22 8.87 -17.91
C LYS A 128 32.31 7.36 -17.81
#